data_AF-V6KR11-F1
#
_entry.id   AF-V6KR11-F1
#
_cell.length_a   1.000
_cell.length_b   1.000
_cell.length_c   1.000
_cell.angle_alpha   90.00
_cell.angle_beta   90.00
_cell.angle_gamma   90.00
#
_symmetry.space_group_name_H-M   'P 1'
#
loop_
_entity.id
_entity.type
_entity.pdbx_description
1 polymer ?
#
loop_
_entity_poly.entity_id
_entity_poly.type
_entity_poly.pdbx_seq_one_letter_code
_entity_poly.pdbx_strand_id
1 'polypeptide(L)' 'VLLAAQLEERVAGVYADLVRATTGARRGAAAAALREATVRSVRWSGQSVAFPGLAERVDEGTGAAGTTPSAAASTAP' A
#
# COMPACT_ATOMS: atom_id res chain seq x y z
N VAL A 1 -5.82 -9.51 -3.56
CA VAL A 1 -5.16 -8.19 -3.42
C VAL A 1 -3.73 -8.15 -3.98
N LEU A 2 -3.02 -9.29 -4.09
CA LEU A 2 -1.61 -9.34 -4.54
C LEU A 2 -1.32 -8.82 -5.95
N LEU A 3 -2.26 -8.91 -6.91
CA LEU A 3 -2.01 -8.48 -8.29
C LEU A 3 -1.65 -7.00 -8.39
N ALA A 4 -2.35 -6.14 -7.65
CA ALA A 4 -2.06 -4.70 -7.63
C ALA A 4 -0.65 -4.44 -7.10
N ALA A 5 -0.25 -5.09 -6.00
CA ALA A 5 1.10 -4.97 -5.46
C ALA A 5 2.18 -5.42 -6.48
N GLN A 6 1.98 -6.54 -7.18
CA GLN A 6 2.92 -7.04 -8.18
C GLN A 6 3.05 -6.12 -9.40
N LEU A 7 1.96 -5.49 -9.83
CA LEU A 7 1.99 -4.51 -10.92
C LEU A 7 2.77 -3.27 -10.51
N GLU A 8 2.49 -2.73 -9.33
CA GLU A 8 3.18 -1.55 -8.81
C GLU A 8 4.68 -1.81 -8.59
N GLU A 9 5.05 -3.02 -8.14
CA GLU A 9 6.46 -3.44 -8.01
C GLU A 9 7.18 -3.48 -9.37
N ARG A 10 6.53 -4.04 -10.42
CA ARG A 10 7.10 -4.05 -11.77
C ARG A 10 7.26 -2.63 -12.32
N VAL A 11 6.29 -1.74 -12.08
CA VAL A 11 6.36 -0.33 -12.47
C VAL A 11 7.49 0.40 -11.73
N ALA A 12 7.69 0.10 -10.44
CA ALA A 12 8.83 0.61 -9.68
C ALA A 12 10.16 0.18 -10.31
N GLY A 13 10.31 -1.08 -10.73
CA GLY A 13 11.49 -1.54 -11.47
C GLY A 13 11.81 -0.67 -12.71
N VAL A 14 10.79 -0.38 -13.53
CA VAL A 14 10.95 0.49 -14.72
C VAL A 14 11.37 1.92 -14.34
N TYR A 15 10.82 2.48 -13.26
CA TYR A 15 11.24 3.80 -12.78
C TYR A 15 12.67 3.80 -12.24
N ALA A 16 13.12 2.72 -11.61
CA ALA A 16 14.52 2.59 -11.18
C ALA A 16 15.48 2.61 -12.38
N ASP A 17 15.12 1.94 -13.47
CA ASP A 17 15.89 1.99 -14.72
C ASP A 17 15.90 3.41 -15.32
N LEU A 18 14.78 4.12 -15.28
CA LEU A 18 14.71 5.53 -15.70
C LEU A 18 15.58 6.46 -14.84
N VAL A 19 15.63 6.27 -13.52
CA VAL A 19 16.52 7.02 -12.62
C VAL A 19 17.98 6.78 -13.01
N ARG A 20 18.34 5.53 -13.34
CA ARG A 20 19.68 5.14 -13.75
C ARG A 20 20.08 5.74 -15.11
N ALA A 21 19.14 5.80 -16.06
CA ALA A 21 19.38 6.26 -17.42
C ALA A 21 19.32 7.79 -17.61
N THR A 22 18.75 8.54 -16.65
CA THR A 22 18.53 10.00 -16.77
C THR A 22 19.41 10.81 -15.82
N THR A 23 19.52 12.11 -16.06
CA THR A 23 20.28 13.08 -15.24
C THR A 23 19.44 14.33 -14.92
N GLY A 24 19.95 15.18 -14.03
CA GLY A 24 19.36 16.49 -13.72
C GLY A 24 17.90 16.41 -13.28
N ALA A 25 17.07 17.35 -13.76
CA ALA A 25 15.65 17.43 -13.41
C ALA A 25 14.86 16.16 -13.79
N ARG A 26 15.23 15.51 -14.91
CA ARG A 26 14.56 14.28 -15.38
C ARG A 26 14.79 13.11 -14.43
N ARG A 27 15.99 13.00 -13.84
CA ARG A 27 16.27 12.02 -12.78
C ARG A 27 15.43 12.27 -11.53
N GLY A 28 15.25 13.53 -11.15
CA GLY A 28 14.41 13.91 -10.02
C GLY A 28 12.95 13.47 -10.19
N ALA A 29 12.37 13.70 -11.37
CA ALA A 29 11.02 13.26 -11.70
C ALA A 29 10.87 11.73 -11.69
N ALA A 30 11.84 11.01 -12.26
CA ALA A 30 11.85 9.55 -12.23
C ALA A 30 11.93 8.99 -10.80
N ALA A 31 12.74 9.60 -9.93
CA ALA A 31 12.87 9.19 -8.53
C ALA A 31 11.60 9.45 -7.72
N ALA A 32 10.86 10.53 -8.02
CA ALA A 32 9.57 10.79 -7.41
C ALA A 32 8.54 9.72 -7.81
N ALA A 33 8.45 9.42 -9.11
CA ALA A 33 7.52 8.39 -9.61
C ALA A 33 7.84 6.98 -9.08
N LEU A 34 9.14 6.64 -8.95
CA LEU A 34 9.58 5.41 -8.28
C LEU A 34 9.03 5.32 -6.86
N ARG A 35 9.23 6.35 -6.04
CA ARG A 35 8.78 6.36 -4.64
C ARG A 35 7.26 6.15 -4.53
N GLU A 36 6.50 6.84 -5.37
CA GLU A 36 5.04 6.71 -5.39
C GLU A 36 4.58 5.29 -5.75
N ALA A 37 5.21 4.65 -6.73
CA ALA A 37 4.92 3.26 -7.10
C ALA A 37 5.25 2.28 -5.97
N THR A 38 6.43 2.43 -5.34
CA THR A 38 6.84 1.58 -4.21
C THR A 38 5.91 1.72 -3.01
N VAL A 39 5.53 2.95 -2.62
CA VAL A 39 4.58 3.18 -1.52
C VAL A 39 3.22 2.55 -1.82
N ARG A 40 2.75 2.64 -3.07
CA ARG A 40 1.50 2.02 -3.48
C ARG A 40 1.58 0.49 -3.46
N SER A 41 2.70 -0.10 -3.90
CA SER A 41 2.97 -1.54 -3.78
C SER A 41 2.85 -2.01 -2.32
N VAL A 42 3.52 -1.32 -1.39
CA VAL A 42 3.49 -1.64 0.05
C VAL A 42 2.10 -1.48 0.64
N ARG A 43 1.35 -0.45 0.23
CA ARG A 43 -0.04 -0.25 0.67
C ARG A 43 -0.93 -1.46 0.34
N TRP A 44 -0.72 -2.10 -0.81
CA TRP A 44 -1.49 -3.27 -1.24
C TRP A 44 -0.95 -4.61 -0.72
N SER A 45 0.27 -4.65 -0.17
CA SER A 45 0.91 -5.89 0.26
C SER A 45 0.33 -6.48 1.55
N GLY A 46 -0.47 -5.71 2.30
CA GLY A 46 -1.17 -6.20 3.50
C GLY A 46 -0.26 -6.52 4.69
N GLN A 47 1.04 -6.24 4.60
CA GLN A 47 2.00 -6.39 5.70
C GLN A 47 1.79 -5.26 6.72
N SER A 48 0.91 -5.49 7.69
CA SER A 48 0.79 -4.62 8.87
C SER A 48 1.66 -5.20 9.98
N VAL A 49 2.49 -4.39 10.62
CA VAL A 49 3.26 -4.84 11.80
C VAL A 49 2.32 -4.84 13.01
N ALA A 50 2.35 -5.90 13.81
CA ALA A 50 1.61 -5.92 15.06
C ALA A 50 2.06 -4.76 15.97
N PHE A 51 1.09 -4.07 16.58
CA PHE A 51 1.39 -3.06 17.58
C PHE A 51 1.96 -3.71 18.84
N PRO A 52 3.10 -3.23 19.39
CA PRO A 52 3.69 -3.81 20.59
C PRO A 52 2.71 -3.80 21.77
N GLY A 53 2.52 -4.96 22.41
CA GLY A 53 1.66 -5.11 23.58
C GLY A 53 0.17 -5.33 23.29
N LEU A 54 -0.24 -5.44 22.02
CA LEU A 54 -1.61 -5.83 21.64
C LEU A 54 -1.60 -7.26 21.09
N ALA A 55 -2.54 -8.09 21.56
CA ALA A 55 -2.70 -9.44 21.03
C ALA A 55 -3.06 -9.36 19.54
N GLU A 56 -2.27 -10.03 18.69
CA GLU A 56 -2.47 -10.04 17.25
C GLU A 56 -3.75 -10.83 16.92
N ARG A 57 -4.78 -10.15 16.38
CA ARG A 57 -5.86 -10.86 15.67
C ARG A 57 -5.31 -11.21 14.30
N VAL A 58 -4.73 -12.40 14.19
CA VAL A 58 -4.34 -13.01 12.91
C VAL A 58 -5.63 -13.30 12.14
N ASP A 59 -6.13 -12.31 11.41
CA ASP A 59 -7.22 -12.49 10.48
C ASP A 59 -6.62 -13.02 9.17
N GLU A 60 -6.91 -14.28 8.85
CA GLU A 60 -6.61 -14.87 7.55
C GLU A 60 -7.42 -14.14 6.47
N GLY A 61 -6.85 -13.05 5.95
CA GLY A 61 -7.29 -12.42 4.72
C GLY A 61 -8.30 -11.27 4.87
N THR A 62 -7.94 -10.19 5.58
CA THR A 62 -8.63 -8.90 5.41
C THR A 62 -8.16 -8.21 4.11
N GLY A 63 -8.60 -8.78 3.00
CA GLY A 63 -8.81 -8.08 1.74
C GLY A 63 -10.28 -7.72 1.58
N ALA A 64 -10.89 -7.09 2.58
CA ALA A 64 -12.24 -6.55 2.49
C ALA A 64 -12.35 -5.26 3.29
N ALA A 65 -11.99 -4.16 2.66
CA ALA A 65 -12.52 -2.85 3.04
C ALA A 65 -14.03 -2.85 2.72
N GLY A 66 -14.82 -3.40 3.63
CA GLY A 66 -16.27 -3.29 3.65
C GLY A 66 -16.66 -2.23 4.65
N THR A 67 -16.87 -1.00 4.18
CA THR A 67 -17.61 0.05 4.88
C THR A 67 -18.94 -0.52 5.35
N THR A 68 -19.02 -0.98 6.59
CA THR A 68 -20.30 -1.19 7.26
C THR A 68 -20.62 0.12 7.98
N PRO A 69 -21.67 0.85 7.55
CA PRO A 69 -22.03 2.09 8.20
C PRO A 69 -22.39 1.82 9.65
N SER A 70 -21.88 2.69 10.52
CA SER A 70 -22.20 2.76 11.94
C SER A 70 -23.72 2.74 12.14
N ALA A 71 -24.26 1.59 12.54
CA ALA A 71 -25.65 1.50 12.99
C ALA A 71 -25.71 2.23 14.35
N ALA A 72 -26.17 3.47 14.26
CA ALA A 72 -26.44 4.35 15.38
C ALA A 72 -27.31 3.67 16.43
N ALA A 73 -27.06 4.06 17.68
CA ALA A 73 -27.82 3.73 18.86
C ALA A 73 -29.34 3.84 18.65
N SER A 74 -30.08 2.87 19.17
CA SER A 74 -31.38 3.16 19.79
C SER A 74 -31.62 2.24 20.97
N THR A 75 -31.61 2.90 22.12
CA THR A 75 -31.98 2.50 23.47
C THR A 75 -33.31 1.75 23.54
N ALA A 76 -33.38 0.81 24.48
CA ALA A 76 -34.59 0.19 25.02
C ALA A 76 -35.59 1.25 25.58
N PRO A 77 -36.82 0.89 26.03
CA PRO A 77 -37.11 -0.18 26.99
C PRO A 77 -37.85 -1.40 26.42
#